data_AF-A0A1J5Q552-F1
#
_entry.id   AF-A0A1J5Q552-F1
#
_cell.length_a   1.000
_cell.length_b   1.000
_cell.length_c   1.000
_cell.angle_alpha   90.00
_cell.angle_beta   90.00
_cell.angle_gamma   90.00
#
_symmetry.space_group_name_H-M   'P 1'
#
loop_
_entity.id
_entity.type
_entity.pdbx_description
1 polymer ?
#
loop_
_entity_poly.entity_id
_entity_poly.type
_entity_poly.pdbx_seq_one_letter_code
_entity_poly.pdbx_strand_id
1 'polypeptide(L)' 'MDDKGKIKKVYKHADVKTPLECLVELNKKRLVTYKKGITLKDLKKQARAKTDLQAAKDMQVAKAALFAMFNKPEIKKRT' A
#
# COMPACT_ATOMS: atom_id res chain seq x y z
N MET A 1 -26.37 12.43 -3.21
CA MET A 1 -25.49 13.31 -4.00
C MET A 1 -24.83 14.25 -3.03
N ASP A 2 -23.55 14.55 -3.18
CA ASP A 2 -22.94 15.60 -2.35
C ASP A 2 -23.46 16.98 -2.80
N ASP A 3 -23.21 18.02 -2.00
CA ASP A 3 -23.66 19.40 -2.28
C ASP A 3 -23.08 19.98 -3.58
N LYS A 4 -22.19 19.23 -4.25
CA LYS A 4 -21.56 19.58 -5.54
C LYS A 4 -22.04 18.69 -6.69
N GLY A 5 -23.12 17.93 -6.50
CA GLY A 5 -23.72 17.07 -7.53
C GLY A 5 -22.90 15.82 -7.88
N LYS A 6 -21.87 15.47 -7.12
CA LYS A 6 -21.07 14.26 -7.34
C LYS A 6 -21.78 13.05 -6.77
N ILE A 7 -21.77 12.00 -7.57
CA ILE A 7 -22.23 10.67 -7.16
C ILE A 7 -21.01 9.94 -6.59
N LYS A 8 -20.93 9.85 -5.26
CA LYS A 8 -19.91 9.05 -4.58
C LYS A 8 -20.36 7.59 -4.58
N LYS A 9 -19.71 6.75 -5.39
CA LYS A 9 -19.90 5.28 -5.30
C LYS A 9 -19.17 4.77 -4.06
N VAL A 10 -19.92 4.52 -2.99
CA VAL A 10 -19.40 3.89 -1.78
C VAL A 10 -19.52 2.38 -1.94
N TYR A 11 -18.39 1.71 -2.06
CA TYR A 11 -18.33 0.26 -2.02
C TYR A 11 -18.62 -0.21 -0.61
N LYS A 12 -19.40 -1.27 -0.46
CA LYS A 12 -19.58 -1.89 0.86
C LYS A 12 -18.24 -2.42 1.30
N HIS A 13 -17.90 -2.30 2.59
CA HIS A 13 -16.65 -2.85 3.12
C HIS A 13 -16.51 -4.35 2.84
N ALA A 14 -17.62 -5.09 2.75
CA ALA A 14 -17.64 -6.51 2.37
C ALA A 14 -17.19 -6.79 0.92
N ASP A 15 -17.32 -5.80 0.03
CA ASP A 15 -16.93 -5.90 -1.38
C ASP A 15 -15.47 -5.44 -1.60
N VAL A 16 -14.87 -4.78 -0.61
CA VAL A 16 -13.46 -4.41 -0.63
C VAL A 16 -12.65 -5.65 -0.29
N LYS A 17 -12.19 -6.36 -1.32
CA LYS A 17 -11.24 -7.47 -1.17
C LYS A 17 -9.86 -7.03 -1.61
N THR A 18 -8.90 -7.13 -0.71
CA THR A 18 -7.49 -7.03 -1.06
C THR A 18 -7.10 -8.19 -1.98
N PRO A 19 -6.09 -8.01 -2.85
CA PRO A 19 -5.62 -9.11 -3.72
C PRO A 19 -5.26 -10.38 -2.94
N LEU A 20 -4.74 -10.25 -1.71
CA LEU A 20 -4.44 -11.39 -0.84
C LEU A 20 -5.71 -12.12 -0.38
N GLU A 21 -6.77 -11.41 -0.06
CA GLU A 21 -8.06 -12.02 0.34
C GLU A 21 -8.71 -12.75 -0.82
N CYS A 22 -8.69 -12.17 -2.02
CA CYS A 22 -9.11 -12.86 -3.25
C CYS A 22 -8.30 -14.15 -3.47
N LEU A 23 -6.98 -14.08 -3.29
CA LEU A 23 -6.10 -15.25 -3.42
C LEU A 23 -6.43 -16.35 -2.40
N VAL A 24 -6.77 -15.98 -1.16
CA VAL A 24 -7.21 -16.92 -0.12
C VAL A 24 -8.52 -17.61 -0.52
N GLU A 25 -9.48 -16.88 -1.07
CA GLU A 25 -10.74 -17.46 -1.56
C GLU A 25 -10.52 -18.41 -2.74
N LEU A 26 -9.70 -18.02 -3.71
CA LEU A 26 -9.36 -18.86 -4.85
C LEU A 26 -8.60 -20.12 -4.42
N ASN A 27 -7.73 -20.02 -3.42
CA ASN A 27 -7.04 -21.17 -2.84
C ASN A 27 -8.00 -22.13 -2.13
N LYS A 28 -9.00 -21.63 -1.41
CA LYS A 28 -10.06 -22.48 -0.82
C LYS A 28 -10.81 -23.26 -1.90
N LYS A 29 -11.04 -22.63 -3.06
CA LYS A 29 -11.68 -23.25 -4.22
C LYS A 29 -10.74 -24.13 -5.06
N ARG A 30 -9.46 -24.27 -4.67
CA ARG A 30 -8.41 -24.98 -5.43
C ARG A 30 -8.24 -24.49 -6.87
N LEU A 31 -8.49 -23.20 -7.12
CA LEU A 31 -8.41 -22.56 -8.44
C LEU A 31 -7.05 -21.89 -8.70
N VAL A 32 -6.07 -22.05 -7.81
CA VAL A 32 -4.76 -21.38 -7.90
C VAL A 32 -3.63 -22.39 -7.71
N THR A 33 -2.58 -22.17 -8.47
CA THR A 33 -1.30 -22.87 -8.33
C THR A 33 -0.23 -21.89 -7.89
N TYR A 34 0.63 -22.32 -6.98
CA TYR A 34 1.74 -21.50 -6.50
C TYR A 34 3.03 -21.94 -7.20
N LYS A 35 3.94 -20.99 -7.42
CA LYS A 35 5.30 -21.31 -7.84
C LYS A 35 6.01 -22.08 -6.73
N LYS A 36 7.00 -22.90 -7.11
CA LYS A 36 7.84 -23.65 -6.17
C LYS A 36 8.46 -22.70 -5.14
N GLY A 37 8.32 -23.02 -3.86
CA GLY A 37 8.85 -22.21 -2.75
C GLY A 37 7.97 -21.03 -2.31
N ILE A 38 6.83 -20.78 -2.97
CA ILE A 38 5.86 -19.76 -2.52
C ILE A 38 4.67 -20.48 -1.88
N THR A 39 4.35 -20.13 -0.63
CA THR A 39 3.15 -20.63 0.05
C THR A 39 2.22 -19.49 0.43
N LEU A 40 0.92 -19.79 0.49
CA LEU A 40 -0.07 -18.82 0.98
C LEU A 40 0.22 -18.37 2.42
N LYS A 41 0.84 -19.24 3.23
CA LYS A 41 1.23 -18.93 4.61
C LYS A 41 2.32 -17.86 4.64
N ASP A 42 3.31 -17.96 3.77
CA ASP A 42 4.39 -16.98 3.68
C ASP A 42 3.89 -15.63 3.19
N LEU A 43 2.99 -15.62 2.20
CA LEU A 43 2.34 -14.40 1.73
C LEU A 43 1.53 -13.70 2.84
N LYS A 44 0.79 -14.47 3.66
CA LYS A 44 0.09 -13.92 4.82
C LYS A 44 1.03 -13.37 5.88
N LYS A 45 2.17 -14.04 6.10
CA LYS A 45 3.19 -13.58 7.05
C LYS A 45 3.80 -12.25 6.59
N GLN A 46 4.12 -12.12 5.30
CA GLN A 46 4.63 -10.89 4.71
C GLN A 46 3.62 -9.75 4.79
N ALA A 47 2.35 -9.99 4.45
CA ALA A 47 1.31 -8.97 4.54
C ALA A 47 1.07 -8.46 5.97
N ARG A 48 1.30 -9.31 6.99
CA ARG A 48 1.23 -8.90 8.40
C ARG A 48 2.50 -8.22 8.91
N ALA A 49 3.63 -8.39 8.22
CA ALA A 49 4.90 -7.84 8.66
C ALA A 49 4.93 -6.30 8.58
N LYS A 50 4.16 -5.71 7.66
CA LYS A 50 4.09 -4.26 7.50
C LYS A 50 2.64 -3.83 7.30
N THR A 51 2.15 -2.96 8.18
CA THR A 51 0.82 -2.38 8.04
C THR A 51 0.82 -1.30 6.95
N ASP A 52 -0.33 -1.07 6.33
CA ASP A 52 -0.48 -0.03 5.31
C ASP A 52 -0.10 1.35 5.86
N LEU A 53 -0.45 1.62 7.12
CA LEU A 53 -0.08 2.86 7.81
C LEU A 53 1.45 3.00 7.94
N GLN A 54 2.14 1.92 8.30
CA GLN A 54 3.60 1.95 8.42
C GLN A 54 4.26 2.13 7.04
N ALA A 55 3.76 1.45 6.00
CA ALA A 55 4.23 1.64 4.64
C ALA A 55 4.06 3.08 4.14
N ALA A 56 2.90 3.69 4.40
CA ALA A 56 2.63 5.09 4.04
C ALA A 56 3.59 6.05 4.77
N LYS A 57 3.79 5.86 6.08
CA LYS A 57 4.73 6.67 6.88
C LYS A 57 6.15 6.55 6.36
N ASP A 58 6.63 5.34 6.11
CA ASP A 58 7.99 5.11 5.59
C ASP A 58 8.19 5.79 4.24
N MET A 59 7.18 5.75 3.36
CA MET A 59 7.23 6.42 2.06
C MET A 59 7.28 7.95 2.21
N GLN A 60 6.51 8.52 3.15
CA GLN A 60 6.55 9.96 3.45
C GLN A 60 7.92 10.38 3.98
N VAL A 61 8.51 9.60 4.89
CA VAL A 61 9.85 9.84 5.44
C VAL A 61 10.91 9.80 4.34
N ALA A 62 10.90 8.75 3.50
CA ALA A 62 11.83 8.62 2.38
C ALA A 62 11.70 9.78 1.38
N LYS A 63 10.46 10.18 1.07
CA LYS A 63 10.17 11.34 0.21
C LYS A 63 10.73 12.63 0.80
N ALA A 64 10.53 12.88 2.09
CA ALA A 64 11.03 14.08 2.76
C ALA A 64 12.57 14.11 2.76
N ALA A 65 13.22 12.98 3.06
CA ALA A 65 14.68 12.86 3.03
C ALA A 65 15.24 13.15 1.63
N LEU A 66 14.61 12.60 0.58
CA LEU A 66 14.98 12.85 -0.81
C LEU A 66 14.92 14.35 -1.14
N PHE A 67 13.83 15.04 -0.80
CA PHE A 67 13.70 16.47 -1.08
C PHE A 67 14.66 17.34 -0.26
N ALA A 68 14.98 16.96 0.97
CA ALA A 68 15.99 17.66 1.76
C ALA A 68 17.39 17.60 1.12
N MET A 69 17.70 16.54 0.36
CA MET A 69 18.96 16.45 -0.39
C MET A 69 19.03 17.44 -1.55
N PHE A 70 17.90 17.68 -2.24
CA PHE A 70 17.82 18.58 -3.40
C PHE A 70 17.60 20.05 -3.02
N ASN A 71 16.84 20.33 -1.96
CA ASN A 71 16.47 21.68 -1.57
C ASN A 71 17.47 22.32 -0.60
N LYS A 72 18.76 21.98 -0.70
CA LYS A 72 19.79 22.60 0.15
C LYS A 72 19.82 24.11 -0.15
N PRO A 73 19.55 24.98 0.83
CA PRO A 73 19.68 26.41 0.61
C PRO A 73 21.15 26.73 0.35
N GLU A 74 21.44 27.39 -0.77
CA GLU A 74 22.77 27.95 -1.00
C GLU A 74 23.04 28.98 0.11
N ILE A 75 23.98 28.64 0.99
CA ILE A 75 24.51 29.60 1.96
C ILE A 75 25.29 30.63 1.14
N LYS A 76 24.62 31.71 0.73
CA LYS A 76 25.30 32.89 0.17
C LYS A 76 26.25 33.42 1.24
N LYS A 77 27.53 33.06 1.13
CA LYS A 77 28.59 33.68 1.93
C LYS A 77 28.58 35.16 1.57
N ARG A 78 28.11 35.99 2.52
CA ARG A 78 28.28 37.44 2.44
C ARG A 78 29.78 37.70 2.60
N THR A 79 30.46 37.90 1.47
CA THR A 79 31.79 38.53 1.40
C THR A 79 31.66 40.01 1.68
#